data_AF-A0A7C7NYI8-F1
#
_entry.id   AF-A0A7C7NYI8-F1
#
_cell.length_a   1.000
_cell.length_b   1.000
_cell.length_c   1.000
_cell.angle_alpha   90.00
_cell.angle_beta   90.00
_cell.angle_gamma   90.00
#
_symmetry.space_group_name_H-M   'P 1'
#
loop_
_entity.id
_entity.type
_entity.pdbx_description
1 polymer ?
#
loop_
_entity_poly.entity_id
_entity_poly.type
_entity_poly.pdbx_seq_one_letter_code
_entity_poly.pdbx_strand_id
1 'polypeptide(L)'
;NWEMNFPVGGYNECLIMYVLAAASPTHSISKNVYERGWARNGKIVSNDSLYGEPLVLDYYEHDTAAVGPLFWAHYSYLGLNPKGLSDQYADYWTLTQNHAKIHYKYAQENPENYKGYGDSLWGLTSSYSIKGYAGHRPGNDLGVVSPTAALSSFPYTPKESMQMLRYMYTKQDSLVGKYGPYDAFSLEDNWHLPRYLAIDQGPIPVMIENYRTGLFWKLFMQNKDVQTGLDKLGFTVKNKN
;
A
#
# COMPACT_ATOMS: atom_id res chain seq x y z
N ASN A 1 -30.61 7.60 8.32
CA ASN A 1 -29.90 6.73 9.28
C ASN A 1 -28.55 6.33 8.72
N TRP A 2 -27.51 6.27 9.56
CA TRP A 2 -26.14 5.90 9.19
C TRP A 2 -25.92 4.38 9.39
N GLU A 3 -26.70 3.56 8.69
CA GLU A 3 -26.84 2.11 8.98
C GLU A 3 -25.56 1.30 8.78
N MET A 4 -24.72 1.68 7.81
CA MET A 4 -23.41 1.05 7.60
C MET A 4 -22.42 1.30 8.75
N ASN A 5 -22.59 2.40 9.49
CA ASN A 5 -21.84 2.74 10.70
C ASN A 5 -20.32 2.47 10.63
N PHE A 6 -19.66 2.98 9.59
CA PHE A 6 -18.23 2.76 9.37
C PHE A 6 -17.46 4.09 9.50
N PRO A 7 -17.09 4.52 10.72
CA PRO A 7 -16.13 5.60 10.88
C PRO A 7 -14.75 5.15 10.39
N VAL A 8 -14.05 6.01 9.64
CA VAL A 8 -12.77 5.65 9.01
C VAL A 8 -11.59 6.11 9.88
N GLY A 9 -11.22 5.31 10.87
CA GLY A 9 -9.97 5.51 11.63
C GLY A 9 -8.76 4.92 10.90
N GLY A 10 -7.60 5.55 11.07
CA GLY A 10 -6.33 5.08 10.52
C GLY A 10 -5.55 4.19 11.50
N TYR A 11 -4.49 3.50 11.08
CA TYR A 11 -3.95 3.57 9.72
C TYR A 11 -4.52 2.47 8.82
N ASN A 12 -4.92 2.86 7.61
CA ASN A 12 -5.34 1.99 6.52
C ASN A 12 -5.14 2.67 5.14
N GLU A 13 -5.73 2.15 4.07
CA GLU A 13 -5.60 2.66 2.70
C GLU A 13 -6.25 4.04 2.46
N CYS A 14 -7.00 4.59 3.41
CA CYS A 14 -7.93 5.71 3.19
C CYS A 14 -7.37 7.11 3.50
N LEU A 15 -6.06 7.27 3.75
CA LEU A 15 -5.46 8.59 4.05
C LEU A 15 -5.88 9.68 3.06
N ILE A 16 -5.88 9.37 1.76
CA ILE A 16 -6.19 10.33 0.69
C ILE A 16 -7.61 10.89 0.80
N MET A 17 -8.54 10.14 1.40
CA MET A 17 -9.90 10.62 1.66
C MET A 17 -9.88 11.85 2.56
N TYR A 18 -9.09 11.82 3.64
CA TYR A 18 -8.97 12.96 4.56
C TYR A 18 -8.24 14.14 3.92
N VAL A 19 -7.18 13.86 3.14
CA VAL A 19 -6.45 14.90 2.39
C VAL A 19 -7.38 15.62 1.40
N LEU A 20 -8.15 14.86 0.60
CA LEU A 20 -9.08 15.43 -0.37
C LEU A 20 -10.26 16.14 0.31
N ALA A 21 -10.77 15.60 1.42
CA ALA A 21 -11.81 16.27 2.20
C ALA A 21 -11.32 17.61 2.76
N ALA A 22 -10.06 17.71 3.19
CA ALA A 22 -9.47 18.99 3.63
C ALA A 22 -9.20 19.93 2.44
N ALA A 23 -8.83 19.38 1.27
CA ALA A 23 -8.56 20.11 0.05
C ALA A 23 -9.81 20.71 -0.61
N SER A 24 -11.01 20.17 -0.36
CA SER A 24 -12.24 20.64 -1.02
C SER A 24 -12.45 22.16 -0.86
N PRO A 25 -12.58 22.93 -1.95
CA PRO A 25 -12.80 24.38 -1.88
C PRO A 25 -14.23 24.75 -1.47
N THR A 26 -15.15 23.79 -1.44
CA THR A 26 -16.59 24.02 -1.17
C THR A 26 -17.12 23.27 0.04
N HIS A 27 -16.55 22.10 0.36
CA HIS A 27 -17.02 21.22 1.44
C HIS A 27 -15.85 20.73 2.31
N SER A 28 -14.96 21.67 2.68
CA SER A 28 -13.75 21.36 3.44
C SER A 28 -14.04 20.91 4.87
N ILE A 29 -13.39 19.84 5.33
CA ILE A 29 -13.39 19.44 6.75
C ILE A 29 -12.46 20.31 7.60
N SER A 30 -12.70 20.41 8.90
CA SER A 30 -11.74 21.01 9.85
C SER A 30 -10.62 20.02 10.19
N LYS A 31 -9.45 20.53 10.61
CA LYS A 31 -8.31 19.70 11.06
C LYS A 31 -8.70 18.68 12.14
N ASN A 32 -9.63 19.06 13.01
CA ASN A 32 -10.13 18.23 14.10
C ASN A 32 -10.78 16.91 13.62
N VAL A 33 -11.37 16.89 12.41
CA VAL A 33 -11.93 15.66 11.82
C VAL A 33 -10.81 14.65 11.52
N TYR A 34 -9.67 15.12 11.04
CA TYR A 34 -8.47 14.31 10.82
C TYR A 34 -7.83 13.88 12.15
N GLU A 35 -7.58 14.82 13.06
CA GLU A 35 -6.88 14.51 14.32
C GLU A 35 -7.66 13.53 15.21
N ARG A 36 -8.99 13.71 15.32
CA ARG A 36 -9.85 12.86 16.17
C ARG A 36 -10.32 11.59 15.48
N GLY A 37 -10.64 11.68 14.20
CA GLY A 37 -11.15 10.56 13.40
C GLY A 37 -10.00 9.69 12.91
N TRP A 38 -9.28 10.18 11.89
CA TRP A 38 -8.19 9.43 11.28
C TRP A 38 -7.07 9.09 12.26
N ALA A 39 -6.50 10.10 12.91
CA ALA A 39 -5.34 9.93 13.77
C ALA A 39 -5.68 9.47 15.19
N ARG A 40 -6.97 9.26 15.50
CA ARG A 40 -7.47 8.72 16.78
C ARG A 40 -6.89 9.45 18.00
N ASN A 41 -6.78 10.78 17.93
CA ASN A 41 -6.12 11.62 18.94
C ASN A 41 -4.66 11.22 19.22
N GLY A 42 -3.90 10.89 18.18
CA GLY A 42 -2.50 10.47 18.27
C GLY A 42 -2.29 8.98 18.54
N LYS A 43 -3.35 8.20 18.84
CA LYS A 43 -3.26 6.74 19.00
C LYS A 43 -2.87 6.00 17.71
N ILE A 44 -2.87 6.69 16.57
CA ILE A 44 -2.38 6.14 15.31
C ILE A 44 -0.87 5.89 15.29
N VAL A 45 -0.08 6.50 16.18
CA VAL A 45 1.38 6.31 16.19
C VAL A 45 1.74 4.97 16.82
N SER A 46 2.61 4.20 16.17
CA SER A 46 3.16 2.96 16.73
C SER A 46 4.66 3.10 17.03
N ASN A 47 5.09 2.49 18.13
CA ASN A 47 6.50 2.34 18.49
C ASN A 47 7.02 0.92 18.24
N ASP A 48 6.20 0.05 17.65
CA ASP A 48 6.55 -1.33 17.39
C ASP A 48 7.39 -1.46 16.11
N SER A 49 7.99 -2.64 15.95
CA SER A 49 8.77 -2.99 14.77
C SER A 49 8.52 -4.44 14.39
N LEU A 50 8.68 -4.76 13.10
CA LEU A 50 8.56 -6.11 12.57
C LEU A 50 9.67 -6.35 11.55
N TYR A 51 10.33 -7.50 11.61
CA TYR A 51 11.53 -7.81 10.80
C TYR A 51 12.62 -6.69 10.84
N GLY A 52 12.76 -6.05 12.01
CA GLY A 52 13.72 -4.96 12.24
C GLY A 52 13.35 -3.62 11.60
N GLU A 53 12.15 -3.48 11.01
CA GLU A 53 11.65 -2.22 10.45
C GLU A 53 10.59 -1.61 11.38
N PRO A 54 10.71 -0.33 11.78
CA PRO A 54 9.66 0.36 12.53
C PRO A 54 8.34 0.41 11.75
N LEU A 55 7.21 0.17 12.43
CA LEU A 55 5.88 0.24 11.80
C LEU A 55 5.44 1.69 11.51
N VAL A 56 5.96 2.66 12.28
CA VAL A 56 5.63 4.10 12.25
C VAL A 56 4.20 4.40 12.70
N LEU A 57 3.20 3.74 12.11
CA LEU A 57 1.80 3.87 12.50
C LEU A 57 1.22 2.51 12.92
N ASP A 58 0.21 2.57 13.78
CA ASP A 58 -0.61 1.44 14.21
C ASP A 58 -1.60 1.09 13.10
N TYR A 59 -1.37 -0.09 12.50
CA TYR A 59 -2.21 -0.66 11.46
C TYR A 59 -3.45 -1.24 12.10
N TYR A 60 -4.63 -0.86 11.59
CA TYR A 60 -5.94 -1.21 12.12
C TYR A 60 -6.31 -0.54 13.44
N GLU A 61 -7.52 0.04 13.49
CA GLU A 61 -8.08 0.53 14.75
C GLU A 61 -8.64 -0.60 15.63
N HIS A 62 -9.07 -1.71 15.01
CA HIS A 62 -9.87 -2.76 15.63
C HIS A 62 -9.32 -4.18 15.40
N ASP A 63 -8.06 -4.29 15.00
CA ASP A 63 -7.35 -5.56 14.80
C ASP A 63 -5.98 -5.46 15.51
N THR A 64 -5.36 -6.59 15.81
CA THR A 64 -4.03 -6.68 16.43
C THR A 64 -2.94 -7.08 15.43
N ALA A 65 -3.29 -7.23 14.16
CA ALA A 65 -2.33 -7.51 13.10
C ALA A 65 -1.30 -6.38 12.97
N ALA A 66 -0.02 -6.74 13.07
CA ALA A 66 1.08 -5.77 13.05
C ALA A 66 1.15 -4.94 11.75
N VAL A 67 0.77 -5.51 10.60
CA VAL A 67 0.73 -4.82 9.32
C VAL A 67 -0.47 -5.25 8.48
N GLY A 68 -0.94 -4.35 7.61
CA GLY A 68 -2.02 -4.65 6.67
C GLY A 68 -1.54 -5.27 5.35
N PRO A 69 -2.47 -5.63 4.44
CA PRO A 69 -2.21 -5.92 3.04
C PRO A 69 -1.43 -4.78 2.38
N LEU A 70 -0.55 -5.12 1.44
CA LEU A 70 0.42 -4.15 0.94
C LEU A 70 -0.19 -3.00 0.12
N PHE A 71 -1.42 -3.16 -0.40
CA PHE A 71 -2.12 -2.09 -1.11
C PHE A 71 -2.35 -0.82 -0.26
N TRP A 72 -2.29 -0.93 1.07
CA TRP A 72 -2.36 0.22 1.98
C TRP A 72 -1.16 1.18 1.81
N ALA A 73 -0.03 0.69 1.29
CA ALA A 73 1.11 1.52 0.90
C ALA A 73 0.98 2.07 -0.55
N HIS A 74 -0.10 1.76 -1.27
CA HIS A 74 -0.27 2.11 -2.69
C HIS A 74 -1.40 3.10 -2.94
N TYR A 75 -2.64 2.79 -2.55
CA TYR A 75 -3.83 3.49 -3.08
C TYR A 75 -3.84 4.98 -2.76
N SER A 76 -3.62 5.32 -1.50
CA SER A 76 -3.54 6.73 -1.09
C SER A 76 -2.34 7.46 -1.69
N TYR A 77 -1.35 6.74 -2.22
CA TYR A 77 -0.05 7.26 -2.65
C TYR A 77 0.17 7.22 -4.16
N LEU A 78 -0.87 6.90 -4.95
CA LEU A 78 -0.79 6.95 -6.41
C LEU A 78 -0.53 8.37 -6.92
N GLY A 79 -1.18 9.35 -6.30
CA GLY A 79 -1.00 10.79 -6.57
C GLY A 79 -0.32 11.53 -5.42
N LEU A 80 -0.73 11.29 -4.17
CA LEU A 80 -0.08 11.88 -3.00
C LEU A 80 1.32 11.31 -2.85
N ASN A 81 2.34 12.15 -3.07
CA ASN A 81 3.72 11.70 -3.04
C ASN A 81 4.19 11.48 -1.59
N PRO A 82 4.52 10.26 -1.15
CA PRO A 82 5.00 10.02 0.21
C PRO A 82 6.44 10.52 0.42
N LYS A 83 7.22 10.75 -0.65
CA LYS A 83 8.63 11.16 -0.53
C LYS A 83 8.73 12.59 -0.01
N GLY A 84 9.30 12.73 1.19
CA GLY A 84 9.43 14.02 1.86
C GLY A 84 8.11 14.53 2.46
N LEU A 85 7.06 13.70 2.48
CA LEU A 85 5.78 13.99 3.11
C LEU A 85 5.83 13.56 4.58
N SER A 86 5.58 14.50 5.48
CA SER A 86 5.48 14.23 6.92
C SER A 86 4.43 15.10 7.58
N ASP A 87 3.78 14.59 8.62
CA ASP A 87 2.92 15.37 9.51
C ASP A 87 3.32 15.14 10.98
N GLN A 88 2.48 15.54 11.93
CA GLN A 88 2.75 15.33 13.37
C GLN A 88 2.78 13.85 13.81
N TYR A 89 2.38 12.90 12.96
CA TYR A 89 2.25 11.49 13.31
C TYR A 89 3.27 10.61 12.59
N ALA A 90 3.65 10.93 11.34
CA ALA A 90 4.53 10.06 10.57
C ALA A 90 5.41 10.78 9.54
N ASP A 91 6.54 10.14 9.20
CA ASP A 91 7.21 10.26 7.91
C ASP A 91 6.63 9.18 6.97
N TYR A 92 5.90 9.60 5.94
CA TYR A 92 5.11 8.68 5.11
C TYR A 92 5.94 7.90 4.09
N TRP A 93 7.15 8.40 3.76
CA TRP A 93 8.10 7.62 2.96
C TRP A 93 8.62 6.44 3.76
N THR A 94 9.00 6.67 5.02
CA THR A 94 9.47 5.64 5.94
C THR A 94 8.37 4.62 6.19
N LEU A 95 7.14 5.07 6.46
CA LEU A 95 5.97 4.20 6.64
C LEU A 95 5.75 3.25 5.45
N THR A 96 5.62 3.80 4.23
CA THR A 96 5.33 2.98 3.04
C THR A 96 6.50 2.08 2.65
N GLN A 97 7.74 2.57 2.80
CA GLN A 97 8.94 1.77 2.53
C GLN A 97 9.11 0.63 3.52
N ASN A 98 8.91 0.87 4.81
CA ASN A 98 9.04 -0.17 5.82
C ASN A 98 7.94 -1.23 5.66
N HIS A 99 6.71 -0.83 5.32
CA HIS A 99 5.62 -1.77 5.02
C HIS A 99 5.98 -2.73 3.88
N ALA A 100 6.52 -2.22 2.77
CA ALA A 100 6.99 -3.06 1.66
C ALA A 100 8.16 -3.98 2.04
N LYS A 101 9.15 -3.46 2.79
CA LYS A 101 10.28 -4.26 3.28
C LYS A 101 9.85 -5.37 4.23
N ILE A 102 8.88 -5.12 5.11
CA ILE A 102 8.31 -6.13 6.01
C ILE A 102 7.69 -7.28 5.21
N HIS A 103 6.89 -6.96 4.19
CA HIS A 103 6.30 -7.99 3.30
C HIS A 103 7.36 -8.78 2.54
N TYR A 104 8.40 -8.11 2.04
CA TYR A 104 9.52 -8.78 1.39
C TYR A 104 10.25 -9.72 2.36
N LYS A 105 10.66 -9.24 3.54
CA LYS A 105 11.36 -10.05 4.55
C LYS A 105 10.52 -11.21 5.07
N TYR A 106 9.22 -11.02 5.24
CA TYR A 106 8.29 -12.11 5.55
C TYR A 106 8.35 -13.23 4.49
N ALA A 107 8.33 -12.87 3.21
CA ALA A 107 8.44 -13.86 2.13
C ALA A 107 9.82 -14.51 2.05
N GLN A 108 10.90 -13.80 2.42
CA GLN A 108 12.24 -14.39 2.53
C GLN A 108 12.34 -15.40 3.67
N GLU A 109 11.75 -15.10 4.83
CA GLU A 109 11.71 -16.03 5.96
C GLU A 109 10.78 -17.22 5.69
N ASN A 110 9.65 -16.98 5.02
CA ASN A 110 8.64 -17.96 4.66
C ASN A 110 8.23 -18.88 5.84
N PRO A 111 7.68 -18.30 6.93
CA PRO A 111 7.41 -19.06 8.16
C PRO A 111 6.42 -20.23 7.95
N GLU A 112 5.52 -20.12 6.98
CA GLU A 112 4.54 -21.15 6.63
C GLU A 112 5.10 -22.20 5.64
N ASN A 113 6.34 -22.03 5.17
CA ASN A 113 7.02 -22.91 4.22
C ASN A 113 6.29 -23.09 2.87
N TYR A 114 5.59 -22.07 2.38
CA TYR A 114 4.90 -22.13 1.10
C TYR A 114 5.88 -22.22 -0.08
N LYS A 115 5.55 -23.03 -1.07
CA LYS A 115 6.40 -23.22 -2.25
C LYS A 115 6.67 -21.92 -3.01
N GLY A 116 7.96 -21.69 -3.25
CA GLY A 116 8.48 -20.65 -4.12
C GLY A 116 8.70 -19.29 -3.46
N TYR A 117 8.13 -19.04 -2.27
CA TYR A 117 8.33 -17.79 -1.54
C TYR A 117 9.83 -17.51 -1.32
N GLY A 118 10.24 -16.25 -1.48
CA GLY A 118 11.61 -15.81 -1.28
C GLY A 118 11.94 -14.53 -2.03
N ASP A 119 13.24 -14.29 -2.25
CA ASP A 119 13.76 -13.03 -2.84
C ASP A 119 13.13 -12.67 -4.20
N SER A 120 12.71 -13.67 -4.99
CA SER A 120 12.17 -13.49 -6.34
C SER A 120 10.66 -13.67 -6.44
N LEU A 121 10.00 -14.09 -5.36
CA LEU A 121 8.57 -14.33 -5.32
C LEU A 121 8.02 -13.91 -3.95
N TRP A 122 7.41 -12.74 -3.91
CA TRP A 122 6.90 -12.11 -2.70
C TRP A 122 5.72 -11.20 -3.04
N GLY A 123 5.02 -10.78 -1.99
CA GLY A 123 3.96 -9.78 -2.08
C GLY A 123 2.61 -10.35 -1.71
N LEU A 124 2.14 -9.96 -0.52
CA LEU A 124 0.82 -10.33 0.01
C LEU A 124 -0.07 -9.10 -0.01
N THR A 125 -1.24 -9.20 -0.66
CA THR A 125 -2.25 -8.15 -0.59
C THR A 125 -3.65 -8.73 -0.81
N SER A 126 -4.67 -7.92 -0.58
CA SER A 126 -6.05 -8.31 -0.88
C SER A 126 -6.21 -8.57 -2.38
N SER A 127 -6.69 -9.77 -2.74
CA SER A 127 -6.84 -10.21 -4.13
C SER A 127 -7.77 -11.43 -4.21
N TYR A 128 -7.99 -11.95 -5.42
CA TYR A 128 -8.50 -13.31 -5.55
C TYR A 128 -7.64 -14.31 -4.76
N SER A 129 -8.30 -15.35 -4.26
CA SER A 129 -7.71 -16.42 -3.47
C SER A 129 -8.35 -17.76 -3.84
N ILE A 130 -7.75 -18.86 -3.41
CA ILE A 130 -8.19 -20.23 -3.73
C ILE A 130 -9.67 -20.43 -3.39
N LYS A 131 -10.14 -19.83 -2.29
CA LYS A 131 -11.53 -19.88 -1.82
C LYS A 131 -12.26 -18.53 -1.99
N GLY A 132 -12.04 -17.84 -3.11
CA GLY A 132 -12.77 -16.61 -3.46
C GLY A 132 -11.87 -15.37 -3.42
N TYR A 133 -11.96 -14.58 -2.36
CA TYR A 133 -11.21 -13.33 -2.17
C TYR A 133 -10.79 -13.22 -0.70
N ALA A 134 -9.56 -12.76 -0.43
CA ALA A 134 -9.04 -12.64 0.92
C ALA A 134 -8.09 -11.44 1.04
N GLY A 135 -7.99 -10.88 2.24
CA GLY A 135 -7.02 -9.85 2.60
C GLY A 135 -5.68 -10.45 3.02
N HIS A 136 -4.88 -10.91 2.06
CA HIS A 136 -3.58 -11.53 2.34
C HIS A 136 -2.60 -10.50 2.92
N ARG A 137 -1.87 -10.90 3.97
CA ARG A 137 -0.86 -10.09 4.67
C ARG A 137 0.03 -11.02 5.53
N PRO A 138 1.22 -10.58 5.96
CA PRO A 138 1.94 -11.25 7.03
C PRO A 138 1.01 -11.52 8.23
N GLY A 139 0.95 -12.77 8.69
CA GLY A 139 0.03 -13.22 9.76
C GLY A 139 -1.39 -13.60 9.31
N ASN A 140 -1.72 -13.44 8.01
CA ASN A 140 -2.89 -14.01 7.36
C ASN A 140 -2.52 -14.39 5.92
N ASP A 141 -1.56 -15.31 5.83
CA ASP A 141 -1.00 -15.82 4.59
C ASP A 141 -1.69 -17.15 4.22
N LEU A 142 -2.09 -17.27 2.96
CA LEU A 142 -2.80 -18.43 2.43
C LEU A 142 -2.01 -19.10 1.29
N GLY A 143 -0.71 -18.81 1.17
CA GLY A 143 0.14 -19.29 0.08
C GLY A 143 -0.14 -18.61 -1.26
N VAL A 144 -0.87 -17.49 -1.24
CA VAL A 144 -1.29 -16.75 -2.45
C VAL A 144 -0.46 -15.50 -2.62
N VAL A 145 0.26 -15.43 -3.75
CA VAL A 145 1.03 -14.26 -4.16
C VAL A 145 0.22 -13.44 -5.15
N SER A 146 0.22 -12.13 -4.94
CA SER A 146 -0.54 -11.18 -5.77
C SER A 146 0.45 -10.17 -6.38
N PRO A 147 0.74 -10.21 -7.69
CA PRO A 147 1.79 -9.41 -8.31
C PRO A 147 1.73 -7.91 -8.01
N THR A 148 0.53 -7.35 -7.86
CA THR A 148 0.38 -5.92 -7.54
C THR A 148 1.06 -5.51 -6.23
N ALA A 149 1.16 -6.41 -5.24
CA ALA A 149 1.84 -6.11 -3.98
C ALA A 149 3.30 -5.70 -4.21
N ALA A 150 4.07 -6.56 -4.88
CA ALA A 150 5.47 -6.31 -5.17
C ALA A 150 5.67 -5.27 -6.26
N LEU A 151 4.91 -5.34 -7.36
CA LEU A 151 5.10 -4.46 -8.51
C LEU A 151 4.65 -3.02 -8.21
N SER A 152 3.57 -2.81 -7.47
CA SER A 152 3.16 -1.45 -7.08
C SER A 152 4.04 -0.85 -5.98
N SER A 153 4.95 -1.65 -5.40
CA SER A 153 5.98 -1.20 -4.45
C SER A 153 7.29 -0.78 -5.12
N PHE A 154 7.34 -0.68 -6.46
CA PHE A 154 8.53 -0.26 -7.22
C PHE A 154 9.23 0.99 -6.67
N PRO A 155 8.51 2.07 -6.29
CA PRO A 155 9.19 3.25 -5.73
C PRO A 155 9.89 3.00 -4.40
N TYR A 156 9.43 2.01 -3.63
CA TYR A 156 9.86 1.77 -2.26
C TYR A 156 10.98 0.74 -2.16
N THR A 157 10.87 -0.33 -2.96
CA THR A 157 11.78 -1.50 -3.00
C THR A 157 12.14 -1.85 -4.44
N PRO A 158 12.80 -0.93 -5.20
CA PRO A 158 12.93 -1.07 -6.65
C PRO A 158 13.73 -2.30 -7.08
N LYS A 159 14.70 -2.74 -6.28
CA LYS A 159 15.54 -3.91 -6.59
C LYS A 159 14.72 -5.19 -6.45
N GLU A 160 13.99 -5.33 -5.35
CA GLU A 160 13.17 -6.48 -4.99
C GLU A 160 11.94 -6.59 -5.91
N SER A 161 11.30 -5.45 -6.22
CA SER A 161 10.20 -5.38 -7.19
C SER A 161 10.66 -5.74 -8.61
N MET A 162 11.86 -5.30 -9.01
CA MET A 162 12.46 -5.69 -10.30
C MET A 162 12.78 -7.19 -10.35
N GLN A 163 13.23 -7.80 -9.25
CA GLN A 163 13.45 -9.24 -9.18
C GLN A 163 12.15 -10.02 -9.38
N MET A 164 11.08 -9.63 -8.69
CA MET A 164 9.75 -10.22 -8.87
C MET A 164 9.23 -10.02 -10.31
N LEU A 165 9.38 -8.83 -10.88
CA LEU A 165 9.00 -8.57 -12.29
C LEU A 165 9.74 -9.51 -13.24
N ARG A 166 11.08 -9.64 -13.11
CA ARG A 166 11.86 -10.53 -13.95
C ARG A 166 11.48 -11.99 -13.75
N TYR A 167 11.25 -12.42 -12.52
CA TYR A 167 10.81 -13.78 -12.22
C TYR A 167 9.49 -14.10 -12.93
N MET A 168 8.49 -13.21 -12.81
CA MET A 168 7.20 -13.35 -13.50
C MET A 168 7.39 -13.48 -15.02
N TYR A 169 8.16 -12.60 -15.65
CA TYR A 169 8.28 -12.55 -17.11
C TYR A 169 9.32 -13.51 -17.71
N THR A 170 10.10 -14.23 -16.89
CA THR A 170 11.14 -15.17 -17.39
C THR A 170 11.03 -16.58 -16.85
N LYS A 171 10.34 -16.78 -15.72
CA LYS A 171 10.19 -18.09 -15.05
C LYS A 171 8.72 -18.49 -14.85
N GLN A 172 7.79 -17.53 -14.85
CA GLN A 172 6.36 -17.75 -14.65
C GLN A 172 5.53 -17.00 -15.70
N ASP A 173 6.02 -16.96 -16.95
CA ASP A 173 5.41 -16.19 -18.03
C ASP A 173 4.00 -16.67 -18.38
N SER A 174 3.67 -17.93 -18.09
CA SER A 174 2.31 -18.48 -18.17
C SER A 174 1.31 -17.79 -17.23
N LEU A 175 1.78 -17.09 -16.20
CA LEU A 175 0.94 -16.29 -15.28
C LEU A 175 0.76 -14.85 -15.76
N VAL A 176 1.25 -14.52 -16.95
CA VAL A 176 1.12 -13.19 -17.58
C VAL A 176 0.23 -13.33 -18.81
N GLY A 177 -0.92 -12.68 -18.76
CA GLY A 177 -1.85 -12.65 -19.89
C GLY A 177 -1.83 -11.31 -20.63
N LYS A 178 -2.87 -11.10 -21.44
CA LYS A 178 -3.04 -9.92 -22.30
C LYS A 178 -2.91 -8.57 -21.58
N TYR A 179 -3.30 -8.48 -20.30
CA TYR A 179 -3.31 -7.23 -19.54
C TYR A 179 -2.23 -7.18 -18.45
N GLY A 180 -1.16 -7.96 -18.61
CA GLY A 180 -0.09 -8.10 -17.62
C GLY A 180 -0.27 -9.37 -16.76
N PRO A 181 0.37 -9.42 -15.58
CA PRO A 181 0.20 -10.51 -14.64
C PRO A 181 -1.27 -10.71 -14.27
N TYR A 182 -1.70 -11.95 -14.09
CA TYR A 182 -2.98 -12.25 -13.47
C TYR A 182 -3.00 -11.80 -12.00
N ASP A 183 -4.20 -11.65 -11.48
CA ASP A 183 -4.49 -11.06 -10.17
C ASP A 183 -3.71 -11.69 -9.00
N ALA A 184 -3.70 -13.03 -8.96
CA ALA A 184 -3.07 -13.80 -7.90
C ALA A 184 -2.85 -15.26 -8.32
N PHE A 185 -1.93 -15.94 -7.62
CA PHE A 185 -1.62 -17.36 -7.82
C PHE A 185 -1.03 -18.00 -6.55
N SER A 186 -1.12 -19.32 -6.45
CA SER A 186 -0.42 -20.16 -5.45
C SER A 186 0.38 -21.24 -6.20
N LEU A 187 1.71 -21.27 -6.00
CA LEU A 187 2.55 -22.33 -6.55
C LEU A 187 2.47 -23.64 -5.75
N GLU A 188 2.08 -23.53 -4.47
CA GLU A 188 1.82 -24.64 -3.56
C GLU A 188 0.63 -25.46 -4.07
N ASP A 189 -0.51 -24.78 -4.27
CA ASP A 189 -1.77 -25.39 -4.67
C ASP A 189 -1.90 -25.56 -6.20
N ASN A 190 -0.87 -25.18 -6.95
CA ASN A 190 -0.90 -25.12 -8.42
C ASN A 190 -2.15 -24.37 -8.93
N TRP A 191 -2.43 -23.21 -8.32
CA TRP A 191 -3.65 -22.45 -8.53
C TRP A 191 -3.35 -21.08 -9.11
N HIS A 192 -4.12 -20.69 -10.11
CA HIS A 192 -4.23 -19.32 -10.58
C HIS A 192 -5.58 -19.16 -11.27
N LEU A 193 -6.06 -17.92 -11.39
CA LEU A 193 -7.20 -17.59 -12.23
C LEU A 193 -6.75 -16.65 -13.34
N PRO A 194 -7.10 -16.88 -14.61
CA PRO A 194 -6.79 -15.96 -15.71
C PRO A 194 -7.72 -14.74 -15.67
N ARG A 195 -7.70 -14.02 -14.54
CA ARG A 195 -8.55 -12.88 -14.19
C ARG A 195 -7.69 -11.71 -13.75
N TYR A 196 -8.31 -10.53 -13.78
CA TYR A 196 -7.71 -9.27 -13.40
C TYR A 196 -8.72 -8.46 -12.60
N LEU A 197 -8.27 -7.75 -11.57
CA LEU A 197 -9.03 -6.69 -10.92
C LEU A 197 -8.46 -5.32 -11.28
N ALA A 198 -9.33 -4.35 -11.54
CA ALA A 198 -8.89 -3.00 -11.86
C ALA A 198 -8.09 -2.36 -10.72
N ILE A 199 -8.46 -2.65 -9.48
CA ILE A 199 -7.80 -2.13 -8.28
C ILE A 199 -6.40 -2.72 -8.07
N ASP A 200 -6.13 -3.89 -8.64
CA ASP A 200 -4.81 -4.54 -8.58
C ASP A 200 -3.98 -4.19 -9.82
N GLN A 201 -4.58 -4.14 -11.01
CA GLN A 201 -3.88 -3.75 -12.24
C GLN A 201 -3.57 -2.26 -12.33
N GLY A 202 -4.40 -1.39 -11.76
CA GLY A 202 -4.25 0.07 -11.86
C GLY A 202 -2.98 0.62 -11.18
N PRO A 203 -2.69 0.24 -9.92
CA PRO A 203 -1.50 0.68 -9.20
C PRO A 203 -0.19 0.28 -9.87
N ILE A 204 -0.11 -0.88 -10.53
CA ILE A 204 1.14 -1.40 -11.12
C ILE A 204 1.79 -0.39 -12.09
N PRO A 205 1.17 0.01 -13.21
CA PRO A 205 1.77 0.97 -14.13
C PRO A 205 1.93 2.36 -13.52
N VAL A 206 1.00 2.79 -12.65
CA VAL A 206 1.06 4.11 -12.00
C VAL A 206 2.28 4.21 -11.09
N MET A 207 2.53 3.21 -10.26
CA MET A 207 3.66 3.19 -9.33
C MET A 207 4.99 2.91 -10.03
N ILE A 208 5.00 2.09 -11.10
CA ILE A 208 6.17 1.97 -11.97
C ILE A 208 6.52 3.33 -12.60
N GLU A 209 5.53 4.08 -13.09
CA GLU A 209 5.77 5.39 -13.70
C GLU A 209 6.18 6.44 -12.66
N ASN A 210 5.60 6.40 -11.46
CA ASN A 210 6.06 7.23 -10.34
C ASN A 210 7.51 6.94 -9.95
N TYR A 211 7.92 5.66 -9.95
CA TYR A 211 9.32 5.28 -9.75
C TYR A 211 10.23 5.84 -10.87
N ARG A 212 9.82 5.73 -12.13
CA ARG A 212 10.64 6.15 -13.28
C ARG A 212 10.76 7.66 -13.41
N THR A 213 9.66 8.39 -13.27
CA THR A 213 9.59 9.83 -13.62
C THR A 213 8.89 10.67 -12.57
N GLY A 214 8.16 10.06 -11.63
CA GLY A 214 7.33 10.75 -10.66
C GLY A 214 6.10 11.43 -11.28
N LEU A 215 5.62 10.97 -12.44
CA LEU A 215 4.60 11.67 -13.22
C LEU A 215 3.32 11.97 -12.43
N PHE A 216 2.68 10.94 -11.86
CA PHE A 216 1.40 11.11 -11.17
C PHE A 216 1.57 11.88 -9.85
N TRP A 217 2.69 11.67 -9.17
CA TRP A 217 3.09 12.48 -8.02
C TRP A 217 3.22 13.97 -8.37
N LYS A 218 3.92 14.31 -9.45
CA LYS A 218 4.06 15.72 -9.90
C LYS A 218 2.69 16.31 -10.25
N LEU A 219 1.87 15.57 -10.99
CA LEU A 219 0.57 16.03 -11.45
C LEU A 219 -0.42 16.28 -10.30
N PHE A 220 -0.43 15.42 -9.29
CA PHE A 220 -1.31 15.57 -8.13
C PHE A 220 -0.82 16.65 -7.17
N MET A 221 0.49 16.65 -6.86
CA MET A 221 1.07 17.56 -5.85
C MET A 221 1.16 19.02 -6.31
N GLN A 222 1.10 19.31 -7.61
CA GLN A 222 1.02 20.69 -8.13
C GLN A 222 -0.38 21.33 -7.95
N ASN A 223 -1.41 20.56 -7.58
CA ASN A 223 -2.75 21.07 -7.39
C ASN A 223 -2.82 21.96 -6.13
N LYS A 224 -3.28 23.21 -6.28
CA LYS A 224 -3.34 24.20 -5.18
C LYS A 224 -4.31 23.82 -4.07
N ASP A 225 -5.41 23.15 -4.39
CA ASP A 225 -6.39 22.69 -3.41
C ASP A 225 -5.78 21.57 -2.55
N VAL A 226 -5.04 20.64 -3.19
CA VAL A 226 -4.29 19.59 -2.47
C VAL A 226 -3.26 20.21 -1.53
N GLN A 227 -2.47 21.17 -2.01
CA GLN A 227 -1.48 21.86 -1.16
C GLN A 227 -2.14 22.56 0.03
N THR A 228 -3.27 23.24 -0.21
CA THR A 228 -4.06 23.90 0.85
C THR A 228 -4.61 22.87 1.86
N GLY A 229 -5.10 21.73 1.39
CA GLY A 229 -5.57 20.64 2.24
C GLY A 229 -4.45 20.05 3.11
N LEU A 230 -3.28 19.81 2.54
CA LEU A 230 -2.10 19.33 3.26
C LEU A 230 -1.66 20.33 4.33
N ASP A 231 -1.51 21.61 3.97
CA ASP A 231 -1.14 22.68 4.91
C ASP A 231 -2.18 22.78 6.04
N LYS A 232 -3.48 22.69 5.73
CA LYS A 232 -4.59 22.70 6.71
C LYS A 232 -4.51 21.54 7.71
N LEU A 233 -4.07 20.37 7.26
CA LEU A 233 -3.91 19.18 8.09
C LEU A 233 -2.57 19.14 8.86
N GLY A 234 -1.68 20.10 8.62
CA GLY A 234 -0.37 20.17 9.27
C GLY A 234 0.69 19.29 8.60
N PHE A 235 0.48 18.89 7.35
CA PHE A 235 1.49 18.19 6.57
C PHE A 235 2.58 19.16 6.11
N THR A 236 3.76 18.58 5.91
CA THR A 236 4.94 19.23 5.36
C THR A 236 5.43 18.41 4.18
N VAL A 237 5.87 19.09 3.11
CA VAL A 237 6.42 18.47 1.91
C VAL A 237 7.82 19.06 1.70
N LYS A 238 8.86 18.26 1.93
CA LYS A 238 10.25 18.64 1.68
C LYS A 238 10.53 18.59 0.17
N ASN A 239 11.18 19.64 -0.35
CA ASN A 239 11.48 19.88 -1.77
C ASN A 239 10.26 20.27 -2.63
N LYS A 240 9.67 21.45 -2.38
CA LYS A 240 8.61 22.07 -3.22
C LYS A 240 9.10 22.54 -4.62
N ASN A 241 10.26 22.09 -5.10
CA ASN A 241 10.92 22.60 -6.30
C ASN A 241 10.79 21.65 -7.48
#